data_AF-A0A0X1TJ22-F1
#
_entry.id   AF-A0A0X1TJ22-F1
#
_cell.length_a   1.000
_cell.length_b   1.000
_cell.length_c   1.000
_cell.angle_alpha   90.00
_cell.angle_beta   90.00
_cell.angle_gamma   90.00
#
_symmetry.space_group_name_H-M   'P 1'
#
loop_
_entity.id
_entity.type
_entity.pdbx_description
1 polymer ?
#
loop_
_entity_poly.entity_id
_entity_poly.type
_entity_poly.pdbx_seq_one_letter_code
_entity_poly.pdbx_strand_id
1 'polypeptide(L)'
;MLQKYHIFLKSTLWMTSLSCFFLLWQGFSAINLINTLFLVSLFFFCVYCFKWIIDQGTFYTFQYSWQKTKRYVLFFLPKYWSIKDTKDRNNDYDEETGEKIYHTFEEFYEYKQSQKWNDINQLLWSTIIIIAFTFILSFLYI
;
A
#
# COMPACT_ATOMS: atom_id res chain seq x y z
N MET A 1 -24.82 5.28 -3.03
CA MET A 1 -24.04 5.12 -4.28
C MET A 1 -23.06 6.26 -4.53
N LEU A 2 -23.42 7.53 -4.30
CA LEU A 2 -22.53 8.70 -4.50
C LEU A 2 -21.19 8.64 -3.75
N GLN A 3 -21.16 8.06 -2.54
CA GLN A 3 -19.96 8.00 -1.71
C GLN A 3 -18.85 7.09 -2.30
N LYS A 4 -19.21 6.07 -3.09
CA LYS A 4 -18.25 5.16 -3.74
C LYS A 4 -17.50 5.79 -4.92
N TYR A 5 -18.08 6.80 -5.57
CA TYR A 5 -17.41 7.46 -6.70
C TYR A 5 -16.43 8.56 -6.27
N HIS A 6 -16.54 9.02 -5.03
CA HIS A 6 -15.70 10.10 -4.53
C HIS A 6 -14.21 9.73 -4.50
N ILE A 7 -13.89 8.48 -4.14
CA ILE A 7 -12.50 8.01 -4.07
C ILE A 7 -11.94 7.78 -5.47
N PHE A 8 -12.76 7.22 -6.36
CA PHE A 8 -12.44 7.11 -7.78
C PHE A 8 -12.08 8.47 -8.38
N LEU A 9 -12.95 9.47 -8.22
CA LEU A 9 -12.74 10.82 -8.76
C LEU A 9 -11.54 11.53 -8.12
N LYS A 10 -11.32 11.34 -6.82
CA LYS A 10 -10.12 11.87 -6.15
C LYS A 10 -8.85 11.26 -6.72
N SER A 11 -8.83 9.95 -6.92
CA SER A 11 -7.69 9.22 -7.48
C SER A 11 -7.36 9.69 -8.90
N THR A 12 -8.39 9.83 -9.75
CA THR A 12 -8.19 10.35 -11.11
C THR A 12 -7.70 11.79 -11.12
N LEU A 13 -8.25 12.66 -10.28
CA LEU A 13 -7.82 14.05 -10.15
C LEU A 13 -6.38 14.18 -9.66
N TRP A 14 -5.97 13.31 -8.72
CA TRP A 14 -4.58 13.25 -8.25
C TRP A 14 -3.62 12.85 -9.36
N MET A 15 -3.93 11.81 -10.12
CA MET A 15 -3.09 11.35 -11.23
C MET A 15 -2.97 12.41 -12.33
N THR A 16 -4.08 13.06 -12.70
CA THR A 16 -4.05 14.13 -13.70
C THR A 16 -3.31 15.37 -13.21
N SER A 17 -3.48 15.77 -11.96
CA SER A 17 -2.76 16.89 -11.35
C SER A 17 -1.25 16.62 -11.31
N LEU A 18 -0.84 15.41 -10.91
CA LEU A 18 0.57 15.01 -10.90
C LEU A 18 1.15 15.00 -12.32
N SER A 19 0.38 14.52 -13.30
CA SER A 19 0.78 14.53 -14.71
C SER A 19 0.98 15.96 -15.22
N CYS A 20 0.05 16.88 -14.92
CA CYS A 20 0.19 18.30 -15.24
C CYS A 20 1.43 18.92 -14.57
N PHE A 21 1.74 18.54 -13.33
CA PHE A 21 2.94 19.01 -12.65
C PHE A 21 4.22 18.57 -13.37
N PHE A 22 4.31 17.31 -13.80
CA PHE A 22 5.46 16.83 -14.59
C PHE A 22 5.57 17.52 -15.96
N LEU A 23 4.45 17.85 -16.59
CA LEU A 23 4.44 18.58 -17.87
C LEU A 23 5.01 20.00 -17.76
N LEU A 24 4.93 20.65 -16.60
CA LEU A 24 5.57 21.97 -16.39
C LEU A 24 7.08 21.91 -16.62
N TRP A 25 7.73 20.76 -16.40
CA TRP A 25 9.16 20.58 -16.66
C TRP A 25 9.50 20.09 -18.08
N GLN A 26 8.59 19.36 -18.72
CA GLN A 26 8.85 18.73 -20.03
C GLN A 26 8.31 19.55 -21.22
N GLY A 27 7.48 20.56 -20.95
CA GLY A 27 6.78 21.34 -21.96
C GLY A 27 5.46 20.70 -22.39
N PHE A 28 4.47 21.55 -22.67
CA PHE A 28 3.13 21.13 -23.05
C PHE A 28 3.08 20.74 -24.53
N SER A 29 2.91 19.43 -24.77
CA SER A 29 2.49 18.89 -26.07
C SER A 29 1.47 17.77 -25.83
N ALA A 30 0.59 17.51 -26.80
CA ALA A 30 -0.42 16.46 -26.68
C ALA A 30 0.20 15.07 -26.47
N ILE A 31 1.30 14.79 -27.17
CA ILE A 31 2.06 13.54 -27.05
C ILE A 31 2.69 13.42 -25.65
N ASN A 32 3.32 14.48 -25.15
CA ASN A 32 3.91 14.48 -23.81
C ASN A 32 2.83 14.28 -22.74
N LEU A 33 1.64 14.88 -22.93
CA LEU A 33 0.52 14.73 -21.99
C LEU A 33 0.06 13.27 -21.92
N ILE A 34 -0.15 12.62 -23.06
CA ILE A 34 -0.58 11.22 -23.11
C ILE A 34 0.49 10.32 -22.49
N ASN A 35 1.76 10.50 -22.86
CA ASN A 35 2.87 9.70 -22.33
C ASN A 35 3.05 9.87 -20.82
N THR A 36 2.99 11.11 -20.32
CA THR A 36 3.15 11.40 -18.90
C THR A 36 1.98 10.83 -18.10
N LEU A 37 0.74 11.00 -18.59
CA LEU A 37 -0.45 10.45 -17.93
C LEU A 37 -0.40 8.92 -17.89
N PHE A 38 0.03 8.28 -18.98
CA PHE A 38 0.22 6.82 -19.03
C PHE A 38 1.24 6.36 -17.98
N LEU A 39 2.42 6.99 -17.93
CA LEU A 39 3.48 6.63 -16.98
C LEU A 39 3.06 6.83 -15.52
N VAL A 40 2.42 7.97 -15.21
CA VAL A 40 1.90 8.24 -13.87
C VAL A 40 0.87 7.19 -13.48
N SER A 41 -0.11 6.90 -14.34
CA SER A 41 -1.14 5.91 -14.06
C SER A 41 -0.58 4.49 -13.92
N LEU A 42 0.43 4.12 -14.71
CA LEU A 42 1.11 2.84 -14.60
C LEU A 42 1.87 2.71 -13.27
N PHE A 43 2.54 3.78 -12.83
CA PHE A 43 3.17 3.80 -11.52
C PHE A 43 2.16 3.57 -10.38
N PHE A 44 1.04 4.30 -10.38
CA PHE A 44 -0.03 4.10 -9.40
C PHE A 44 -0.64 2.71 -9.47
N PHE A 45 -0.84 2.16 -10.68
CA PHE A 45 -1.31 0.79 -10.87
C PHE A 45 -0.36 -0.21 -10.20
N CYS A 46 0.95 -0.10 -10.41
CA CYS A 46 1.93 -0.98 -9.77
C CYS A 46 1.87 -0.90 -8.24
N VAL A 47 1.80 0.31 -7.67
CA VAL A 47 1.70 0.52 -6.22
C VAL A 47 0.42 -0.10 -5.66
N TYR A 48 -0.73 0.13 -6.31
CA TYR A 48 -2.00 -0.42 -5.88
C TYR A 48 -2.08 -1.94 -6.06
N CYS A 49 -1.52 -2.50 -7.13
CA CYS A 49 -1.44 -3.95 -7.31
C CYS A 49 -0.58 -4.58 -6.22
N PHE A 50 0.57 -3.99 -5.91
CA PHE A 50 1.44 -4.48 -4.85
C PHE A 50 0.72 -4.47 -3.49
N LYS A 51 0.06 -3.36 -3.16
CA LYS A 51 -0.74 -3.24 -1.94
C LYS A 51 -1.89 -4.24 -1.91
N TRP A 52 -2.58 -4.43 -3.03
CA TRP A 52 -3.67 -5.41 -3.17
C TRP A 52 -3.18 -6.83 -2.91
N ILE A 53 -2.04 -7.24 -3.48
CA ILE A 53 -1.45 -8.56 -3.26
C ILE A 53 -1.08 -8.76 -1.79
N ILE A 54 -0.48 -7.75 -1.14
CA ILE A 54 -0.18 -7.81 0.30
C ILE A 54 -1.45 -8.03 1.12
N ASP A 55 -2.53 -7.34 0.77
CA ASP A 55 -3.81 -7.39 1.48
C ASP A 55 -4.63 -8.67 1.21
N GLN A 56 -4.18 -9.56 0.30
CA GLN A 56 -4.75 -10.90 0.08
C GLN A 56 -4.23 -11.95 1.07
N GLY A 57 -3.27 -11.59 1.93
CA GLY A 57 -2.87 -12.39 3.08
C GLY A 57 -1.83 -13.48 2.82
N THR A 58 -1.40 -13.69 1.58
CA THR A 58 -0.31 -14.64 1.24
C THR A 58 0.98 -14.33 2.02
N PHE A 59 1.20 -13.05 2.36
CA PHE A 59 2.36 -12.62 3.13
C PHE A 59 2.15 -12.57 4.65
N TYR A 60 0.93 -12.78 5.15
CA TYR A 60 0.65 -12.64 6.59
C TYR A 60 1.34 -13.72 7.42
N THR A 61 1.39 -14.96 6.92
CA THR A 61 2.12 -16.05 7.59
C THR A 61 3.61 -15.75 7.68
N PHE A 62 4.21 -15.20 6.61
CA PHE A 62 5.61 -14.78 6.61
C PHE A 62 5.86 -13.61 7.57
N GLN A 63 5.00 -12.58 7.55
CA GLN A 63 5.12 -11.43 8.45
C GLN A 63 4.98 -11.82 9.93
N TYR A 64 4.03 -12.71 10.25
CA TYR A 64 3.87 -13.23 11.60
C TYR A 64 5.08 -14.06 12.04
N SER A 65 5.58 -14.93 11.16
CA SER A 65 6.78 -15.74 11.43
C SER A 65 8.01 -14.85 11.62
N TRP A 66 8.15 -13.79 10.83
CA TRP A 66 9.21 -12.79 10.97
C TRP A 66 9.11 -12.05 12.30
N GLN A 67 7.92 -11.63 12.73
CA GLN A 67 7.72 -10.97 14.02
C GLN A 67 8.14 -11.86 15.20
N LYS A 68 7.81 -13.16 15.15
CA LYS A 68 8.25 -14.12 16.17
C LYS A 68 9.77 -14.33 16.11
N THR A 69 10.33 -14.52 14.92
CA THR A 69 11.78 -14.73 14.73
C THR A 69 12.59 -13.54 15.20
N LYS A 70 12.17 -12.30 14.89
CA LYS A 70 12.79 -11.05 15.35
C LYS A 70 12.93 -11.09 16.88
N ARG A 71 11.89 -11.48 17.62
CA ARG A 71 11.97 -11.60 19.08
C ARG A 71 12.89 -12.68 19.57
N TYR A 72 12.85 -13.86 18.95
CA TYR A 72 13.79 -14.93 19.30
C TYR A 72 15.24 -14.50 19.09
N VAL A 73 15.54 -13.77 18.01
CA VAL A 73 16.89 -13.26 17.74
C VAL A 73 17.25 -12.14 18.72
N LEU A 74 16.33 -11.21 18.99
CA LEU A 74 16.56 -10.11 19.94
C LEU A 74 16.81 -10.63 21.37
N PHE A 75 16.23 -11.76 21.76
CA PHE A 75 16.51 -12.43 23.04
C PHE A 75 18.00 -12.79 23.23
N PHE A 76 18.74 -13.07 22.15
CA PHE A 76 20.18 -13.38 22.25
C PHE A 76 21.07 -12.14 22.41
N LEU A 77 20.53 -10.94 22.24
CA LEU A 77 21.27 -9.69 22.41
C LEU A 77 21.25 -9.26 23.89
N PRO A 78 22.41 -9.02 24.53
CA PRO A 78 22.51 -8.70 25.96
C PRO A 78 21.66 -7.51 26.42
N LYS A 79 21.41 -6.55 25.51
CA LYS A 79 20.56 -5.38 25.74
C LYS A 79 19.12 -5.78 26.11
N TYR A 80 18.63 -6.93 25.65
CA TYR A 80 17.25 -7.39 25.82
C TYR A 80 17.08 -8.38 26.99
N TRP A 81 18.15 -8.72 27.70
CA TRP A 81 18.12 -9.67 28.84
C TRP A 81 17.45 -9.10 30.10
N SER A 82 17.31 -7.78 30.23
CA SER A 82 16.69 -7.14 31.40
C SER A 82 15.16 -7.22 31.41
N ILE A 83 14.53 -7.71 30.33
CA ILE A 83 13.09 -7.95 30.27
C ILE A 83 12.79 -9.24 31.04
N LYS A 84 12.86 -9.17 32.36
CA LYS A 84 12.55 -10.27 33.29
C LYS A 84 11.11 -10.74 33.09
N ASP A 85 10.95 -11.84 32.37
CA ASP A 85 10.17 -13.07 32.66
C ASP A 85 8.78 -13.02 33.33
N THR A 86 8.15 -11.87 33.57
CA THR A 86 6.90 -11.82 34.38
C THR A 86 5.84 -10.80 33.94
N LYS A 87 6.00 -10.06 32.82
CA LYS A 87 4.99 -9.06 32.38
C LYS A 87 4.43 -9.20 30.96
N ASP A 88 4.91 -10.15 30.16
CA ASP A 88 4.60 -10.18 28.72
C ASP A 88 3.22 -10.74 28.34
N ARG A 89 2.38 -11.15 29.31
CA ARG A 89 0.97 -11.47 29.03
C ARG A 89 0.02 -10.28 29.13
N ASN A 90 0.45 -9.19 29.78
CA ASN A 90 -0.39 -8.02 30.02
C ASN A 90 0.07 -6.78 29.24
N ASN A 91 1.27 -6.81 28.63
CA ASN A 91 1.75 -5.74 27.75
C ASN A 91 1.51 -6.13 26.29
N ASP A 92 0.47 -5.56 25.70
CA ASP A 92 0.16 -5.69 24.27
C ASP A 92 1.18 -4.98 23.36
N TYR A 93 2.20 -4.30 23.92
CA TYR A 93 3.17 -3.49 23.17
C TYR A 93 4.59 -3.73 23.67
N ASP A 94 5.54 -3.81 22.73
CA ASP A 94 6.97 -3.82 23.00
C ASP A 94 7.40 -2.40 23.43
N GLU A 95 7.88 -2.26 24.66
CA GLU A 95 8.21 -0.96 25.28
C GLU A 95 9.37 -0.22 24.57
N GLU A 96 10.26 -0.93 23.85
CA GLU A 96 11.35 -0.28 23.10
C GLU A 96 10.94 0.15 21.69
N THR A 97 10.06 -0.60 21.03
CA THR A 97 9.68 -0.35 19.62
C THR A 97 8.30 0.27 19.46
N GLY A 98 7.45 0.23 20.48
CA GLY A 98 6.04 0.59 20.41
C GLY A 98 5.21 -0.34 19.53
N GLU A 99 5.78 -1.45 19.05
CA GLU A 99 5.09 -2.40 18.17
C GLU A 99 4.13 -3.28 18.97
N LYS A 100 2.89 -3.44 18.46
CA LYS A 100 1.92 -4.33 19.08
C LYS A 100 2.42 -5.78 19.02
N ILE A 101 2.33 -6.46 20.16
CA ILE A 101 2.64 -7.86 20.35
C ILE A 101 1.40 -8.68 19.98
N TYR A 102 1.53 -9.60 19.02
CA TYR A 102 0.47 -10.56 18.74
C TYR A 102 0.83 -11.91 19.31
N HIS A 103 -0.04 -12.45 20.15
CA HIS A 103 0.21 -13.73 20.82
C HIS A 103 -0.20 -14.90 19.92
N THR A 104 -1.30 -14.75 19.18
CA THR A 104 -1.82 -15.75 18.25
C THR A 104 -1.77 -15.23 16.80
N PHE A 105 -1.79 -16.15 15.84
CA PHE A 105 -1.90 -15.79 14.43
C PHE A 105 -3.27 -15.16 14.11
N GLU A 106 -4.33 -15.61 14.79
CA GLU A 106 -5.69 -15.09 14.61
C GLU A 106 -5.79 -13.62 14.99
N GLU A 107 -5.21 -13.22 16.13
CA GLU A 107 -5.15 -11.81 16.55
C GLU A 107 -4.36 -10.94 15.56
N PHE A 108 -3.24 -11.46 15.05
CA PHE A 108 -2.45 -10.80 14.01
C PHE A 108 -3.25 -10.63 12.71
N TYR A 109 -3.97 -11.68 12.31
CA TYR A 109 -4.79 -11.70 11.11
C TYR A 109 -5.95 -10.70 11.19
N GLU A 110 -6.68 -10.67 12.31
CA GLU A 110 -7.78 -9.72 12.54
C GLU A 110 -7.28 -8.28 12.51
N TYR A 111 -6.14 -8.00 13.14
CA TYR A 111 -5.52 -6.69 13.06
C TYR A 111 -5.18 -6.31 11.62
N LYS A 112 -4.56 -7.21 10.85
CA LYS A 112 -4.23 -6.96 9.44
C LYS A 112 -5.48 -6.75 8.58
N GLN A 113 -6.56 -7.46 8.84
CA GLN A 113 -7.84 -7.23 8.16
C GLN A 113 -8.47 -5.89 8.55
N SER A 114 -8.37 -5.47 9.81
CA SER A 114 -8.89 -4.16 10.26
C SER A 114 -8.17 -2.97 9.59
N GLN A 115 -6.90 -3.16 9.20
CA GLN A 115 -6.09 -2.16 8.50
C GLN A 115 -6.10 -2.30 6.98
N LYS A 116 -6.92 -3.22 6.44
CA LYS A 116 -7.02 -3.42 5.00
C LYS A 116 -7.57 -2.18 4.32
N TRP A 117 -7.05 -1.89 3.13
CA TRP A 117 -7.57 -0.79 2.34
C TRP A 117 -8.90 -1.22 1.71
N ASN A 118 -10.00 -0.78 2.31
CA ASN A 118 -11.35 -1.09 1.80
C ASN A 118 -11.58 -0.57 0.38
N ASP A 119 -10.90 0.51 0.00
CA ASP A 119 -11.09 1.18 -1.28
C ASP A 119 -10.07 0.75 -2.35
N ILE A 120 -9.18 -0.21 -2.06
CA ILE A 120 -8.10 -0.64 -2.96
C ILE A 120 -8.61 -1.06 -4.35
N ASN A 121 -9.78 -1.73 -4.39
CA ASN A 121 -10.38 -2.17 -5.64
C ASN A 121 -10.82 -0.95 -6.49
N GLN A 122 -11.37 0.10 -5.87
CA GLN A 122 -11.75 1.32 -6.59
C GLN A 122 -10.54 2.08 -7.11
N LEU A 123 -9.47 2.14 -6.32
CA LEU A 123 -8.19 2.72 -6.73
C LEU A 123 -7.61 1.98 -7.93
N LEU A 124 -7.58 0.64 -7.91
CA LEU A 124 -7.18 -0.18 -9.05
C LEU A 124 -8.03 0.08 -10.29
N TRP A 125 -9.35 0.07 -10.16
CA TRP A 125 -10.26 0.38 -11.27
C TRP A 125 -10.00 1.75 -11.88
N SER A 126 -9.73 2.77 -11.05
CA SER A 126 -9.38 4.11 -11.53
C SER A 126 -8.11 4.12 -12.38
N THR A 127 -7.08 3.38 -11.96
CA THR A 127 -5.82 3.28 -12.72
C THR A 127 -6.00 2.51 -14.02
N ILE A 128 -6.74 1.39 -14.01
CA ILE A 128 -7.00 0.59 -15.21
C ILE A 128 -7.75 1.41 -16.26
N ILE A 129 -8.76 2.17 -15.85
CA ILE A 129 -9.55 3.00 -16.78
C ILE A 129 -8.68 4.08 -17.42
N ILE A 130 -7.82 4.76 -16.65
CA ILE A 130 -6.93 5.79 -17.22
C ILE A 130 -5.88 5.17 -18.15
N ILE A 131 -5.31 4.01 -17.80
CA ILE A 131 -4.36 3.29 -18.65
C ILE A 131 -5.03 2.88 -19.97
N ALA A 132 -6.23 2.30 -19.92
CA ALA A 132 -6.98 1.93 -21.11
C ALA A 132 -7.30 3.15 -21.99
N PHE A 133 -7.72 4.26 -21.36
CA PHE A 133 -8.02 5.50 -22.06
C PHE A 133 -6.78 6.12 -22.74
N THR A 134 -5.65 6.21 -22.02
CA THR A 134 -4.38 6.71 -22.57
C THR A 134 -3.84 5.83 -23.68
N PHE A 135 -4.02 4.51 -23.58
CA PHE A 135 -3.67 3.57 -24.64
C PHE A 135 -4.51 3.82 -25.91
N ILE A 136 -5.84 3.92 -25.79
CA ILE A 136 -6.73 4.24 -26.92
C ILE A 136 -6.36 5.59 -27.56
N LEU A 137 -6.12 6.63 -26.76
CA LEU A 137 -5.71 7.93 -27.27
C LEU A 137 -4.36 7.88 -27.99
N SER A 138 -3.42 7.05 -27.53
CA SER A 138 -2.14 6.87 -28.19
C SER A 138 -2.32 6.30 -29.61
N PHE A 139 -3.23 5.33 -29.79
CA PHE A 139 -3.54 4.78 -31.12
C PHE A 139 -4.24 5.77 -32.05
N LEU A 140 -5.02 6.71 -31.51
CA LEU A 140 -5.68 7.74 -32.31
C LEU A 140 -4.73 8.86 -32.76
N TYR A 141 -3.55 8.97 -32.13
CA TYR A 141 -2.55 10.01 -32.40
C TYR A 141 -1.39 9.52 -33.28
N ILE A 142 -1.32 8.21 -33.57
CA ILE A 142 -0.41 7.57 -34.53
C ILE A 142 -1.06 7.60 -35.92
#